data_AF-A0A0F4ZE03-F1
#
_entry.id   AF-A0A0F4ZE03-F1
#
_cell.length_a   1.000
_cell.length_b   1.000
_cell.length_c   1.000
_cell.angle_alpha   90.00
_cell.angle_beta   90.00
_cell.angle_gamma   90.00
#
_symmetry.space_group_name_H-M   'P 1'
#
loop_
_entity.id
_entity.type
_entity.pdbx_description
1 polymer ?
#
loop_
_entity_poly.entity_id
_entity_poly.type
_entity_poly.pdbx_seq_one_letter_code
_entity_poly.pdbx_strand_id
1 'polypeptide(L)' 'MKVKITTWQSVATWRWDLPEDDVCGICQVQFDGTCPTCKYPGDDCPI' A
#
# COMPACT_ATOMS: atom_id res chain seq x y z
N MET A 1 31.02 -17.30 -21.08
CA MET A 1 30.38 -18.19 -20.08
C MET A 1 28.95 -17.72 -19.84
N LYS A 2 27.98 -18.64 -19.72
CA LYS A 2 26.56 -18.34 -19.39
C LYS A 2 26.26 -18.84 -17.99
N VAL A 3 25.84 -17.95 -17.10
CA VAL A 3 25.39 -18.30 -15.74
C VAL A 3 23.88 -18.55 -15.79
N LYS A 4 23.41 -19.61 -15.12
CA LYS A 4 21.98 -19.92 -14.96
C LYS A 4 21.58 -19.72 -13.51
N ILE A 5 20.51 -18.96 -13.27
CA ILE A 5 19.88 -18.85 -11.96
C ILE A 5 19.06 -20.14 -11.73
N THR A 6 19.34 -20.85 -10.64
CA THR A 6 18.69 -22.13 -10.31
C THR A 6 17.43 -21.93 -9.45
N THR A 7 17.40 -20.90 -8.61
CA THR A 7 16.28 -20.59 -7.71
C THR A 7 16.31 -19.11 -7.37
N TRP A 8 15.13 -18.48 -7.29
CA TRP A 8 14.97 -17.07 -6.94
C TRP A 8 13.79 -16.91 -5.97
N GLN A 9 14.01 -16.24 -4.85
CA GLN A 9 12.99 -15.94 -3.84
C GLN A 9 12.90 -14.42 -3.67
N SER A 10 12.08 -13.77 -4.47
CA SER A 10 11.83 -12.32 -4.37
C SER A 10 10.82 -12.01 -3.27
N VAL A 11 11.02 -10.86 -2.63
CA VAL A 11 10.02 -10.17 -1.83
C VAL A 11 9.54 -8.93 -2.57
N ALA A 12 8.29 -8.55 -2.33
CA ALA A 12 7.71 -7.32 -2.85
C ALA A 12 6.86 -6.67 -1.75
N THR A 13 6.79 -5.35 -1.78
CA THR A 13 5.78 -4.58 -1.06
C THR A 13 4.81 -4.01 -2.07
N TRP A 14 3.55 -3.91 -1.69
CA TRP A 14 2.58 -3.17 -2.46
C TRP A 14 2.76 -1.67 -2.20
N ARG A 15 2.32 -0.84 -3.14
CA ARG A 15 2.25 0.63 -3.02
C ARG A 15 1.11 1.12 -3.91
N TRP A 16 0.47 2.21 -3.51
CA TRP A 16 -0.50 2.92 -4.34
C TRP A 16 0.17 3.58 -5.56
N ASP A 17 -0.47 3.49 -6.73
CA ASP A 17 -0.04 4.17 -7.95
C ASP A 17 -0.55 5.62 -7.95
N LEU A 18 0.09 6.46 -7.14
CA LEU A 18 -0.27 7.85 -6.88
C LEU A 18 0.97 8.75 -6.92
N PRO A 19 0.80 10.07 -7.16
CA PRO A 19 1.88 11.04 -6.97
C PRO A 19 2.49 10.96 -5.57
N GLU A 20 3.77 11.32 -5.44
CA GLU A 20 4.39 11.43 -4.12
C GLU A 20 3.67 12.48 -3.27
N ASP A 21 3.50 12.16 -1.98
CA ASP A 21 2.82 12.98 -0.97
C ASP A 21 1.30 13.18 -1.17
N ASP A 22 0.65 12.36 -2.00
CA ASP A 22 -0.81 12.42 -2.15
C ASP A 22 -1.56 11.86 -0.93
N VAL A 23 -2.77 12.37 -0.69
CA VAL A 23 -3.64 11.98 0.43
C VAL A 23 -5.04 11.66 -0.05
N CYS A 24 -5.79 10.89 0.74
CA CYS A 24 -7.18 10.56 0.40
C CYS A 24 -8.01 11.84 0.21
N GLY A 25 -8.61 12.03 -0.97
CA GLY A 25 -9.44 13.20 -1.25
C GLY A 25 -10.65 13.39 -0.31
N ILE A 26 -11.11 12.31 0.33
CA ILE A 26 -12.28 12.32 1.23
C ILE A 26 -11.87 12.66 2.66
N CYS A 27 -10.92 11.89 3.23
CA CYS A 27 -10.55 12.02 4.64
C CYS A 27 -9.23 12.76 4.90
N GLN A 28 -8.50 13.12 3.84
CA GLN A 28 -7.23 13.85 3.87
C GLN A 28 -6.11 13.14 4.68
N VAL A 29 -6.14 11.81 4.74
CA VAL A 29 -5.13 10.95 5.40
C VAL A 29 -4.30 10.18 4.38
N GLN A 30 -3.11 9.75 4.80
CA GLN A 30 -2.22 8.86 4.04
C GLN A 30 -2.89 7.53 3.69
N PHE A 31 -2.69 7.07 2.45
CA PHE A 31 -3.33 5.86 1.93
C PHE A 31 -2.82 4.55 2.54
N ASP A 32 -1.65 4.57 3.19
CA ASP A 32 -1.13 3.41 3.94
C ASP A 32 -1.74 3.31 5.36
N GLY A 33 -2.51 4.31 5.77
CA GLY A 33 -3.21 4.37 7.05
C GLY A 33 -4.71 4.14 6.94
N THR A 34 -5.36 4.00 8.09
CA THR A 34 -6.83 4.03 8.19
C THR A 34 -7.33 5.47 8.20
N CYS A 35 -8.61 5.67 7.88
CA CYS A 35 -9.24 6.97 8.06
C CYS A 35 -9.25 7.40 9.55
N PRO A 36 -9.44 8.69 9.87
CA PRO A 36 -9.31 9.21 11.25
C PRO A 36 -10.24 8.55 12.28
N THR A 37 -11.36 8.00 11.83
CA THR A 37 -12.39 7.39 12.68
C THR A 37 -12.10 5.91 12.96
N CYS A 38 -11.37 5.24 12.07
CA CYS A 38 -11.14 3.80 12.14
C CYS A 38 -9.78 3.50 12.78
N LYS A 39 -9.79 2.70 13.86
CA LYS A 39 -8.56 2.21 14.48
C LYS A 39 -7.91 1.06 13.70
N TYR A 40 -8.74 0.25 13.04
CA TYR A 40 -8.32 -0.91 12.26
C TYR A 40 -8.92 -0.83 10.85
N PRO A 41 -8.21 -1.30 9.82
CA PRO A 41 -8.77 -1.38 8.47
C PRO A 41 -9.87 -2.45 8.43
N GLY A 42 -10.85 -2.27 7.54
CA GLY A 42 -11.94 -3.23 7.33
C GLY A 42 -13.12 -2.63 6.57
N ASP A 43 -14.06 -3.50 6.19
CA ASP A 43 -15.24 -3.15 5.41
C ASP A 43 -16.29 -2.36 6.21
N ASP A 44 -16.19 -2.35 7.54
CA ASP A 44 -17.07 -1.57 8.44
C ASP A 44 -16.74 -0.06 8.47
N CYS A 45 -15.88 0.41 7.56
CA CYS A 45 -15.52 1.82 7.46
C CYS A 45 -16.76 2.64 7.04
N PRO A 46 -17.10 3.73 7.77
CA PRO A 46 -18.31 4.50 7.53
C PRO A 46 -18.23 5.47 6.34
N ILE A 47 -17.08 5.50 5.65
CA ILE A 47 -16.79 6.38 4.52
C ILE A 47 -16.38 5.57 3.30
#